data_AF-A0A6L5X682-F1
#
_entry.id   AF-A0A6L5X682-F1
#
_cell.length_a   1.000
_cell.length_b   1.000
_cell.length_c   1.000
_cell.angle_alpha   90.00
_cell.angle_beta   90.00
_cell.angle_gamma   90.00
#
_symmetry.space_group_name_H-M   'P 1'
#
loop_
_entity.id
_entity.type
_entity.pdbx_description
1 polymer ?
#
loop_
_entity_poly.entity_id
_entity_poly.type
_entity_poly.pdbx_seq_one_letter_code
_entity_poly.pdbx_strand_id
1 'polypeptide(L)'
;MNVKSKSKHFFEYRDFRICGTDKTCDYSEKNMRLTWLNDGFICKDLYAPFTVEKDTDYITDLAERYSLLLNQAINAGADTDSVLIIKKYRMKIIEALKCYYCADIGKCNTIIRNLLRDIGEHPFAISALNSSYAFPGEIGSELQLFRCRIGNPANAFSAKEMLHLPRSLRAKSGNYRFSIPGNPSLYLSNSSYGCWIETGFPSDNEFNVSPILLDGTQKVLNLVLSVRDFTRLNEFEGERVHIWLKLLMIVIATSYRINETNRTFKSEYIISQAVMMACKKMGYDGVAYYSKRVYDEAFARCAINLSIFVNYKKEYSDIVNHIKIDDAFNYAVYKNLLPSLKYKQYELRTVRTGFINNIGSYDRQYPYRETDFYNFDQFLFTTWRDKPNGKAKEVIPWGMLLD
;
A
#
# COMPACT_ATOMS: atom_id res chain seq x y z
N MET A 1 44.89 34.47 -3.27
CA MET A 1 43.63 34.97 -2.69
C MET A 1 42.85 33.80 -2.13
N ASN A 2 42.75 33.74 -0.80
CA ASN A 2 41.85 32.86 -0.06
C ASN A 2 40.39 33.16 -0.41
N VAL A 3 39.55 32.14 -0.61
CA VAL A 3 38.27 31.98 0.12
C VAL A 3 37.92 30.48 0.16
N LYS A 4 37.99 29.91 1.36
CA LYS A 4 37.22 28.72 1.76
C LYS A 4 35.77 29.17 1.99
N SER A 5 34.77 28.43 1.52
CA SER A 5 33.47 28.41 2.20
C SER A 5 32.93 26.99 2.31
N LYS A 6 32.67 26.61 3.56
CA LYS A 6 31.93 25.42 3.97
C LYS A 6 30.46 25.82 4.04
N SER A 7 29.56 24.97 3.59
CA SER A 7 28.18 24.94 4.09
C SER A 7 27.72 23.49 4.27
N LYS A 8 27.89 22.99 5.49
CA LYS A 8 27.11 21.88 6.03
C LYS A 8 26.03 22.50 6.91
N HIS A 9 24.78 22.48 6.47
CA HIS A 9 23.64 22.72 7.35
C HIS A 9 23.05 21.36 7.72
N PHE A 10 23.43 20.87 8.89
CA PHE A 10 22.64 19.93 9.68
C PHE A 10 21.54 20.73 10.37
N PHE A 11 20.27 20.33 10.19
CA PHE A 11 19.17 20.85 10.99
C PHE A 11 18.97 19.93 12.21
N GLU A 12 19.28 20.45 13.39
CA GLU A 12 18.93 19.87 14.69
C GLU A 12 17.44 20.09 14.97
N TYR A 13 16.75 19.04 15.40
CA TYR A 13 15.39 19.11 15.96
C TYR A 13 15.45 19.82 17.32
N ARG A 14 14.68 20.90 17.50
CA ARG A 14 14.50 21.57 18.81
C ARG A 14 13.28 21.02 19.53
N ASP A 15 13.50 20.56 20.76
CA ASP A 15 12.51 20.18 21.77
C ASP A 15 11.61 21.37 22.16
N PHE A 16 10.29 21.15 22.17
CA PHE A 16 9.33 22.00 22.87
C PHE A 16 8.87 21.29 24.14
N ARG A 17 9.28 21.80 25.31
CA ARG A 17 8.70 21.44 26.62
C ARG A 17 7.55 22.39 26.93
N ILE A 18 6.40 21.84 27.28
CA ILE A 18 5.34 22.55 28.01
C ILE A 18 5.20 21.87 29.37
N CYS A 19 5.26 22.67 30.42
CA CYS A 19 5.12 22.26 31.83
C CYS A 19 3.73 22.66 32.33
N GLY A 20 3.05 21.78 33.05
CA GLY A 20 1.77 22.06 33.70
C GLY A 20 1.28 20.83 34.48
N THR A 21 1.30 20.96 35.80
CA THR A 21 1.01 19.95 36.83
C THR A 21 -0.49 19.74 37.05
N ASP A 22 -0.91 18.50 37.34
CA ASP A 22 -1.69 18.18 38.55
C ASP A 22 -1.78 16.65 38.78
N LYS A 23 -1.61 16.27 40.05
CA LYS A 23 -1.64 14.89 40.56
C LYS A 23 -3.02 14.60 41.14
N THR A 24 -3.60 13.46 40.78
CA THR A 24 -4.04 12.32 41.63
C THR A 24 -5.27 11.63 41.04
N CYS A 25 -5.12 10.41 40.54
CA CYS A 25 -5.70 9.20 41.12
C CYS A 25 -5.17 7.97 40.37
N ASP A 26 -4.80 6.95 41.12
CA ASP A 26 -4.07 5.75 40.74
C ASP A 26 -5.02 4.65 40.20
N TYR A 27 -4.48 3.73 39.40
CA TYR A 27 -5.10 2.76 38.48
C TYR A 27 -5.26 3.20 37.01
N SER A 28 -4.13 3.32 36.31
CA SER A 28 -4.07 3.00 34.88
C SER A 28 -2.81 2.17 34.64
N GLU A 29 -2.95 1.05 33.93
CA GLU A 29 -1.81 0.44 33.25
C GLU A 29 -1.14 1.56 32.44
N LYS A 30 -0.01 2.07 32.93
CA LYS A 30 0.82 2.98 32.15
C LYS A 30 1.18 2.20 30.89
N ASN A 31 0.57 2.57 29.76
CA ASN A 31 0.97 2.10 28.44
C ASN A 31 2.51 2.17 28.36
N MET A 32 3.16 1.01 28.42
CA MET A 32 4.60 0.94 28.51
C MET A 32 5.18 1.49 27.20
N ARG A 33 5.99 2.53 27.30
CA ARG A 33 6.62 3.17 26.15
C ARG A 33 7.87 2.39 25.74
N LEU A 34 7.92 1.90 24.50
CA LEU A 34 9.04 1.12 23.97
C LEU A 34 10.00 2.00 23.17
N THR A 35 10.99 2.59 23.83
CA THR A 35 11.87 3.60 23.22
C THR A 35 13.01 3.03 22.37
N TRP A 36 13.29 1.73 22.47
CA TRP A 36 14.40 1.04 21.78
C TRP A 36 14.38 1.21 20.25
N LEU A 37 13.21 1.50 19.65
CA LEU A 37 13.09 1.81 18.23
C LEU A 37 13.90 3.04 17.79
N ASN A 38 14.25 3.94 18.73
CA ASN A 38 15.07 5.12 18.46
C ASN A 38 16.58 4.84 18.52
N ASP A 39 16.99 3.67 19.03
CA ASP A 39 18.39 3.35 19.36
C ASP A 39 19.07 2.53 18.26
N GLY A 40 19.00 3.02 17.02
CA GLY A 40 19.74 2.42 15.90
C GLY A 40 19.17 1.10 15.35
N PHE A 41 17.93 0.75 15.72
CA PHE A 41 17.22 -0.44 15.20
C PHE A 41 17.15 -0.49 13.66
N ILE A 42 17.08 0.66 13.00
CA ILE A 42 16.85 0.76 11.56
C ILE A 42 18.15 0.82 10.77
N CYS A 43 18.33 -0.12 9.82
CA CYS A 43 19.44 -0.13 8.89
C CYS A 43 18.98 -0.17 7.43
N LYS A 44 19.88 0.21 6.51
CA LYS A 44 19.58 0.31 5.07
C LYS A 44 19.16 -1.00 4.43
N ASP A 45 19.68 -2.11 4.95
CA ASP A 45 19.40 -3.45 4.48
C ASP A 45 17.96 -3.91 4.79
N LEU A 46 17.19 -3.16 5.58
CA LEU A 46 15.78 -3.44 5.84
C LEU A 46 14.83 -2.55 5.02
N TYR A 47 15.37 -1.75 4.09
CA TYR A 47 14.59 -0.86 3.24
C TYR A 47 13.96 -1.63 2.09
N ALA A 48 12.63 -1.75 2.11
CA ALA A 48 11.87 -2.36 1.03
C ALA A 48 11.77 -1.41 -0.20
N PRO A 49 11.51 -1.93 -1.42
CA PRO A 49 11.39 -3.34 -1.78
C PRO A 49 12.73 -4.07 -1.88
N PHE A 50 12.73 -5.36 -1.58
CA PHE A 50 13.91 -6.23 -1.70
C PHE A 50 13.98 -6.83 -3.10
N THR A 51 15.17 -6.91 -3.67
CA THR A 51 15.38 -7.45 -5.02
C THR A 51 16.38 -8.60 -4.95
N VAL A 52 15.99 -9.75 -5.49
CA VAL A 52 16.86 -10.93 -5.64
C VAL A 52 16.90 -11.35 -7.10
N GLU A 53 17.95 -12.07 -7.50
CA GLU A 53 18.15 -12.44 -8.89
C GLU A 53 17.29 -13.64 -9.31
N LYS A 54 17.30 -14.71 -8.51
CA LYS A 54 16.57 -15.95 -8.82
C LYS A 54 15.45 -16.24 -7.84
N ASP A 55 14.47 -17.00 -8.31
CA ASP A 55 13.36 -17.53 -7.49
C ASP A 55 13.86 -18.26 -6.23
N THR A 56 14.92 -19.05 -6.38
CA THR A 56 15.52 -19.85 -5.30
C THR A 56 16.11 -19.01 -4.17
N ASP A 57 16.41 -17.73 -4.42
CA ASP A 57 17.10 -16.87 -3.47
C ASP A 57 16.11 -16.23 -2.48
N TYR A 58 14.82 -16.19 -2.81
CA TYR A 58 13.79 -15.51 -2.02
C TYR A 58 13.73 -16.00 -0.56
N ILE A 59 13.66 -17.32 -0.33
CA ILE A 59 13.53 -17.85 1.03
C ILE A 59 14.80 -17.64 1.86
N THR A 60 15.96 -17.70 1.21
CA THR A 60 17.26 -17.50 1.86
C THR A 60 17.46 -16.04 2.26
N ASP A 61 17.27 -15.09 1.33
CA ASP A 61 17.33 -13.64 1.63
C ASP A 61 16.31 -13.28 2.71
N LEU A 62 15.07 -13.80 2.63
CA LEU A 62 14.06 -13.57 3.68
C LEU A 62 14.52 -14.03 5.07
N ALA A 63 15.13 -15.21 5.17
CA ALA A 63 15.65 -15.71 6.43
C ALA A 63 16.80 -14.84 6.98
N GLU A 64 17.64 -14.31 6.09
CA GLU A 64 18.72 -13.38 6.43
C GLU A 64 18.19 -12.02 6.90
N ARG A 65 17.23 -11.42 6.18
CA ARG A 65 16.58 -10.16 6.60
C ARG A 65 15.91 -10.27 7.97
N TYR A 66 15.24 -11.39 8.26
CA TYR A 66 14.69 -11.62 9.59
C TYR A 66 15.75 -11.83 10.67
N SER A 67 16.89 -12.44 10.32
CA SER A 67 18.02 -12.56 11.26
C SER A 67 18.61 -11.19 11.57
N LEU A 68 18.76 -10.35 10.53
CA LEU A 68 19.21 -8.98 10.67
C LEU A 68 18.26 -8.16 11.54
N LEU A 69 16.95 -8.20 11.27
CA LEU A 69 15.94 -7.49 12.07
C LEU A 69 16.01 -7.91 13.55
N LEU A 70 16.13 -9.21 13.82
CA LEU A 70 16.25 -9.72 15.19
C LEU A 70 17.52 -9.20 15.89
N ASN A 71 18.65 -9.24 15.20
CA ASN A 71 19.92 -8.75 15.74
C ASN A 71 19.86 -7.24 16.01
N GLN A 72 19.28 -6.46 15.10
CA GLN A 72 19.08 -5.03 15.29
C GLN A 72 18.17 -4.75 16.50
N ALA A 73 17.07 -5.49 16.66
CA ALA A 73 16.18 -5.34 17.81
C ALA A 73 16.90 -5.64 19.13
N ILE A 74 17.67 -6.74 19.20
CA ILE A 74 18.43 -7.10 20.40
C ILE A 74 19.49 -6.03 20.72
N ASN A 75 20.23 -5.57 19.71
CA ASN A 75 21.28 -4.55 19.90
C ASN A 75 20.71 -3.21 20.35
N ALA A 76 19.50 -2.87 19.90
CA ALA A 76 18.78 -1.67 20.31
C ALA A 76 18.14 -1.80 21.71
N GLY A 77 18.22 -2.95 22.36
CA GLY A 77 17.63 -3.18 23.68
C GLY A 77 16.13 -3.44 23.67
N ALA A 78 15.62 -4.09 22.61
CA ALA A 78 14.22 -4.48 22.53
C ALA A 78 13.77 -5.33 23.72
N ASP A 79 12.54 -5.08 24.17
CA ASP A 79 11.90 -5.84 25.24
C ASP A 79 11.72 -7.32 24.87
N THR A 80 11.56 -8.15 25.89
CA THR A 80 11.42 -9.61 25.74
C THR A 80 10.30 -9.98 24.78
N ASP A 81 9.15 -9.29 24.83
CA ASP A 81 7.99 -9.60 24.00
C ASP A 81 8.25 -9.26 22.53
N SER A 82 8.85 -8.09 22.25
CA SER A 82 9.30 -7.71 20.90
C SER A 82 10.25 -8.76 20.30
N VAL A 83 11.23 -9.23 21.08
CA VAL A 83 12.17 -10.28 20.64
C VAL A 83 11.45 -11.61 20.39
N LEU A 84 10.49 -12.00 21.25
CA LEU A 84 9.69 -13.20 21.08
C LEU A 84 8.79 -13.12 19.83
N ILE A 85 8.18 -11.97 19.56
CA ILE A 85 7.37 -11.72 18.36
C ILE A 85 8.21 -11.95 17.11
N ILE A 86 9.40 -11.32 17.01
CA ILE A 86 10.27 -11.45 15.84
C ILE A 86 10.67 -12.93 15.63
N LYS A 87 11.08 -13.63 16.70
CA LYS A 87 11.44 -15.06 16.63
C LYS A 87 10.27 -15.93 16.16
N LYS A 88 9.08 -15.75 16.75
CA LYS A 88 7.86 -16.50 16.41
C LYS A 88 7.46 -16.30 14.96
N TYR A 89 7.37 -15.05 14.51
CA TYR A 89 6.93 -14.71 13.16
C TYR A 89 7.93 -15.17 12.10
N ARG A 90 9.23 -14.97 12.34
CA ARG A 90 10.30 -15.50 11.49
C ARG A 90 10.12 -17.00 11.29
N MET A 91 10.06 -17.76 12.38
CA MET A 91 9.94 -19.22 12.33
C MET A 91 8.70 -19.65 11.55
N LYS A 92 7.54 -19.04 11.84
CA LYS A 92 6.26 -19.42 11.24
C LYS A 92 6.16 -19.05 9.77
N ILE A 93 6.66 -17.89 9.36
CA ILE A 93 6.64 -17.49 7.94
C ILE A 93 7.56 -18.40 7.11
N ILE A 94 8.76 -18.72 7.62
CA ILE A 94 9.66 -19.68 6.95
C ILE A 94 9.05 -21.09 6.93
N GLU A 95 8.37 -21.53 7.99
CA GLU A 95 7.63 -22.81 8.01
C GLU A 95 6.54 -22.81 6.93
N ALA A 96 5.76 -21.73 6.80
CA ALA A 96 4.71 -21.63 5.79
C ALA A 96 5.25 -21.76 4.37
N LEU A 97 6.37 -21.09 4.05
CA LEU A 97 7.04 -21.24 2.75
C LEU A 97 7.50 -22.66 2.49
N LYS A 98 8.15 -23.31 3.48
CA LYS A 98 8.58 -24.70 3.36
C LYS A 98 7.39 -25.64 3.13
N CYS A 99 6.27 -25.44 3.82
CA CYS A 99 5.04 -26.19 3.57
C CYS A 99 4.56 -26.02 2.13
N TYR A 100 4.54 -24.80 1.60
CA TYR A 100 4.18 -24.55 0.21
C TYR A 100 5.08 -25.32 -0.77
N TYR A 101 6.41 -25.27 -0.56
CA TYR A 101 7.37 -25.98 -1.43
C TYR A 101 7.27 -27.51 -1.34
N CYS A 102 6.74 -28.04 -0.24
CA CYS A 102 6.39 -29.46 -0.10
C CYS A 102 4.94 -29.77 -0.57
N ALA A 103 4.30 -28.86 -1.30
CA ALA A 103 2.92 -28.95 -1.78
C ALA A 103 1.82 -29.00 -0.68
N ASP A 104 2.15 -28.70 0.58
CA ASP A 104 1.18 -28.56 1.68
C ASP A 104 0.68 -27.11 1.79
N ILE A 105 -0.08 -26.71 0.76
CA ILE A 105 -0.67 -25.36 0.65
C ILE A 105 -1.68 -25.12 1.79
N GLY A 106 -2.40 -26.17 2.21
CA GLY A 106 -3.38 -26.09 3.29
C GLY A 106 -2.75 -25.68 4.63
N LYS A 107 -1.59 -26.28 4.97
CA LYS A 107 -0.83 -25.91 6.16
C LYS A 107 -0.17 -24.54 6.04
N CYS A 108 0.40 -24.20 4.89
CA CYS A 108 0.92 -22.86 4.61
C CYS A 108 -0.14 -21.78 4.93
N ASN A 109 -1.33 -21.93 4.35
CA ASN A 109 -2.44 -20.98 4.56
C ASN A 109 -2.91 -20.95 6.02
N THR A 110 -2.91 -22.10 6.71
CA THR A 110 -3.29 -22.17 8.12
C THR A 110 -2.30 -21.42 9.01
N ILE A 111 -1.00 -21.55 8.75
CA ILE A 111 0.04 -20.84 9.49
C ILE A 111 -0.12 -19.33 9.32
N ILE A 112 -0.22 -18.84 8.08
CA ILE A 112 -0.36 -17.40 7.82
C ILE A 112 -1.64 -16.83 8.42
N ARG A 113 -2.76 -17.56 8.33
CA ARG A 113 -4.01 -17.16 8.99
C ARG A 113 -3.87 -17.06 10.50
N ASN A 114 -3.14 -17.99 11.14
CA ASN A 114 -2.92 -17.93 12.58
C ASN A 114 -2.05 -16.73 12.98
N LEU A 115 -1.08 -16.34 12.16
CA LEU A 115 -0.32 -15.11 12.36
C LEU A 115 -1.23 -13.88 12.22
N LEU A 116 -2.11 -13.81 11.22
CA LEU A 116 -3.04 -12.69 11.12
C LEU A 116 -4.03 -12.61 12.29
N ARG A 117 -4.50 -13.76 12.81
CA ARG A 117 -5.32 -13.80 14.03
C ARG A 117 -4.56 -13.30 15.27
N ASP A 118 -3.26 -13.57 15.34
CA ASP A 118 -2.39 -13.12 16.42
C ASP A 118 -2.08 -11.62 16.37
N ILE A 119 -2.25 -10.97 15.21
CA ILE A 119 -2.26 -9.50 15.08
C ILE A 119 -3.51 -8.91 15.73
N GLY A 120 -4.64 -9.61 15.65
CA GLY A 120 -5.93 -9.18 16.19
C GLY A 120 -6.62 -8.13 15.30
N GLU A 121 -7.65 -7.50 15.85
CA GLU A 121 -8.53 -6.54 15.16
C GLU A 121 -8.20 -5.07 15.51
N HIS A 122 -6.96 -4.81 15.93
CA HIS A 122 -6.57 -3.48 16.38
C HIS A 122 -6.65 -2.46 15.21
N PRO A 123 -7.22 -1.24 15.42
CA PRO A 123 -7.45 -0.26 14.35
C PRO A 123 -6.22 0.17 13.54
N PHE A 124 -5.04 0.07 14.12
CA PHE A 124 -3.77 0.31 13.41
C PHE A 124 -3.50 -0.70 12.28
N ALA A 125 -3.86 -1.96 12.53
CA ALA A 125 -3.68 -3.07 11.61
C ALA A 125 -4.88 -3.23 10.67
N ILE A 126 -6.10 -3.09 11.21
CA ILE A 126 -7.33 -3.46 10.52
C ILE A 126 -8.39 -2.42 10.80
N SER A 127 -8.95 -1.85 9.74
CA SER A 127 -9.98 -0.82 9.85
C SER A 127 -10.84 -0.78 8.60
N ALA A 128 -11.97 -0.08 8.66
CA ALA A 128 -12.63 0.38 7.45
C ALA A 128 -11.72 1.38 6.71
N LEU A 129 -11.87 1.51 5.39
CA LEU A 129 -11.06 2.43 4.57
C LEU A 129 -11.18 3.89 5.02
N ASN A 130 -12.39 4.32 5.41
CA ASN A 130 -12.61 5.69 5.88
C ASN A 130 -11.82 6.04 7.16
N SER A 131 -11.44 5.03 7.96
CA SER A 131 -10.73 5.15 9.23
C SER A 131 -9.28 4.66 9.16
N SER A 132 -8.82 4.27 7.97
CA SER A 132 -7.53 3.61 7.81
C SER A 132 -6.35 4.57 7.89
N TYR A 133 -5.33 4.15 8.63
CA TYR A 133 -4.01 4.78 8.65
C TYR A 133 -3.20 4.54 7.37
N ALA A 134 -3.68 3.67 6.48
CA ALA A 134 -2.98 3.29 5.25
C ALA A 134 -2.82 4.46 4.26
N PHE A 135 -3.74 5.43 4.26
CA PHE A 135 -3.75 6.54 3.29
C PHE A 135 -3.46 7.87 3.97
N PRO A 136 -2.68 8.77 3.34
CA PRO A 136 -2.37 10.10 3.89
C PRO A 136 -3.63 10.97 4.01
N GLY A 137 -3.53 12.15 4.61
CA GLY A 137 -4.64 13.08 4.77
C GLY A 137 -5.60 12.75 5.90
N GLU A 138 -6.69 13.52 5.97
CA GLU A 138 -7.67 13.47 7.06
C GLU A 138 -8.53 12.20 6.99
N ILE A 139 -8.70 11.55 8.14
CA ILE A 139 -9.60 10.40 8.29
C ILE A 139 -11.04 10.84 8.03
N GLY A 140 -11.83 9.99 7.37
CA GLY A 140 -13.21 10.30 6.98
C GLY A 140 -13.36 11.17 5.74
N SER A 141 -12.28 11.83 5.28
CA SER A 141 -12.30 12.59 4.02
C SER A 141 -12.26 11.68 2.79
N GLU A 142 -12.76 12.20 1.66
CA GLU A 142 -12.79 11.51 0.37
C GLU A 142 -11.42 10.90 0.02
N LEU A 143 -11.42 9.59 -0.26
CA LEU A 143 -10.23 8.86 -0.70
C LEU A 143 -10.24 8.74 -2.23
N GLN A 144 -9.43 9.56 -2.90
CA GLN A 144 -9.25 9.47 -4.35
C GLN A 144 -8.36 8.28 -4.69
N LEU A 145 -8.88 7.39 -5.53
CA LEU A 145 -8.17 6.23 -6.05
C LEU A 145 -8.20 6.24 -7.57
N PHE A 146 -7.31 5.46 -8.16
CA PHE A 146 -7.13 5.36 -9.59
C PHE A 146 -6.99 3.90 -9.98
N ARG A 147 -7.46 3.60 -11.18
CA ARG A 147 -7.19 2.33 -11.84
C ARG A 147 -6.82 2.58 -13.28
N CYS A 148 -5.90 1.79 -13.80
CA CYS A 148 -5.55 1.84 -15.21
C CYS A 148 -5.81 0.52 -15.95
N ARG A 149 -5.90 0.63 -17.27
CA ARG A 149 -5.81 -0.47 -18.23
C ARG A 149 -4.88 -0.06 -19.37
N ILE A 150 -4.08 -1.02 -19.81
CA ILE A 150 -3.23 -0.87 -20.99
C ILE A 150 -4.11 -1.10 -22.24
N GLY A 151 -4.07 -0.17 -23.20
CA GLY A 151 -4.78 -0.30 -24.46
C GLY A 151 -4.73 0.96 -25.33
N ASN A 152 -5.02 0.82 -26.62
CA ASN A 152 -5.01 1.92 -27.60
C ASN A 152 -5.95 3.07 -27.18
N PRO A 153 -5.60 4.36 -27.42
CA PRO A 153 -6.44 5.51 -27.05
C PRO A 153 -7.81 5.55 -27.73
N ALA A 154 -8.00 4.87 -28.86
CA ALA A 154 -9.31 4.69 -29.48
C ALA A 154 -10.27 3.85 -28.62
N ASN A 155 -9.74 3.07 -27.68
CA ASN A 155 -10.51 2.32 -26.70
C ASN A 155 -10.73 3.20 -25.47
N ALA A 156 -11.69 4.13 -25.56
CA ALA A 156 -12.20 4.80 -24.38
C ALA A 156 -12.87 3.75 -23.48
N PHE A 157 -12.13 3.22 -22.50
CA PHE A 157 -12.66 2.24 -21.57
C PHE A 157 -13.77 2.87 -20.76
N SER A 158 -14.97 2.31 -20.87
CA SER A 158 -16.09 2.72 -20.04
C SER A 158 -15.82 2.44 -18.56
N ALA A 159 -16.49 3.18 -17.69
CA ALA A 159 -16.49 2.96 -16.25
C ALA A 159 -16.75 1.48 -15.89
N LYS A 160 -17.66 0.82 -16.61
CA LYS A 160 -17.97 -0.62 -16.44
C LYS A 160 -16.79 -1.52 -16.80
N GLU A 161 -16.06 -1.24 -17.87
CA GLU A 161 -14.86 -2.01 -18.25
C GLU A 161 -13.72 -1.82 -17.24
N MET A 162 -13.70 -0.68 -16.54
CA MET A 162 -12.71 -0.37 -15.52
C MET A 162 -13.00 -1.04 -14.17
N LEU A 163 -14.13 -1.76 -14.03
CA LEU A 163 -14.39 -2.66 -12.91
C LEU A 163 -13.49 -3.91 -12.93
N HIS A 164 -13.55 -4.70 -11.86
CA HIS A 164 -12.87 -6.00 -11.84
C HIS A 164 -13.41 -6.91 -12.96
N LEU A 165 -12.64 -7.91 -13.37
CA LEU A 165 -13.10 -8.84 -14.41
C LEU A 165 -14.45 -9.45 -13.99
N PRO A 166 -15.44 -9.51 -14.89
CA PRO A 166 -16.68 -10.22 -14.61
C PRO A 166 -16.43 -11.73 -14.55
N ARG A 167 -17.34 -12.47 -13.90
CA ARG A 167 -17.24 -13.91 -13.69
C ARG A 167 -17.09 -14.67 -14.99
N SER A 168 -17.82 -14.30 -16.04
CA SER A 168 -17.70 -14.87 -17.39
C SER A 168 -16.28 -14.76 -17.97
N LEU A 169 -15.52 -13.73 -17.58
CA LEU A 169 -14.15 -13.48 -18.05
C LEU A 169 -13.08 -13.87 -17.04
N ARG A 170 -13.41 -14.59 -15.95
CA ARG A 170 -12.44 -14.94 -14.90
C ARG A 170 -11.25 -15.76 -15.40
N ALA A 171 -11.38 -16.47 -16.52
CA ALA A 171 -10.27 -17.19 -17.14
C ALA A 171 -9.13 -16.26 -17.61
N LYS A 172 -9.41 -14.96 -17.83
CA LYS A 172 -8.40 -13.94 -18.16
C LYS A 172 -7.65 -13.41 -16.94
N SER A 173 -7.99 -13.86 -15.72
CA SER A 173 -7.29 -13.42 -14.52
C SER A 173 -5.91 -14.07 -14.43
N GLY A 174 -4.89 -13.23 -14.34
CA GLY A 174 -3.50 -13.65 -14.15
C GLY A 174 -3.16 -14.01 -12.70
N ASN A 175 -1.90 -14.38 -12.50
CA ASN A 175 -1.30 -14.63 -11.20
C ASN A 175 -0.67 -13.33 -10.66
N TYR A 176 -1.19 -12.79 -9.56
CA TYR A 176 -0.70 -11.52 -8.98
C TYR A 176 -0.50 -11.62 -7.46
N ARG A 177 0.05 -10.57 -6.87
CA ARG A 177 0.47 -10.55 -5.45
C ARG A 177 -0.68 -10.89 -4.49
N PHE A 178 -1.85 -10.30 -4.68
CA PHE A 178 -3.03 -10.51 -3.82
C PHE A 178 -4.23 -11.04 -4.60
N SER A 179 -3.98 -11.92 -5.57
CA SER A 179 -5.01 -12.65 -6.30
C SER A 179 -4.45 -13.93 -6.89
N ILE A 180 -5.29 -14.94 -7.07
CA ILE A 180 -4.93 -16.23 -7.68
C ILE A 180 -5.68 -16.42 -9.00
N PRO A 181 -5.18 -17.24 -9.93
CA PRO A 181 -5.91 -17.56 -11.16
C PRO A 181 -7.35 -18.01 -10.89
N GLY A 182 -8.29 -17.42 -11.62
CA GLY A 182 -9.74 -17.63 -11.45
C GLY A 182 -10.39 -16.83 -10.32
N ASN A 183 -9.61 -16.16 -9.47
CA ASN A 183 -10.08 -15.33 -8.35
C ASN A 183 -9.36 -13.97 -8.36
N PRO A 184 -9.78 -13.03 -9.23
CA PRO A 184 -9.12 -11.74 -9.36
C PRO A 184 -9.34 -10.86 -8.12
N SER A 185 -8.54 -9.80 -8.04
CA SER A 185 -8.78 -8.67 -7.15
C SER A 185 -8.97 -7.40 -7.99
N LEU A 186 -9.68 -6.43 -7.43
CA LEU A 186 -9.74 -5.06 -7.93
C LEU A 186 -8.51 -4.31 -7.40
N TYR A 187 -7.54 -4.09 -8.29
CA TYR A 187 -6.33 -3.35 -7.97
C TYR A 187 -6.51 -1.86 -8.25
N LEU A 188 -6.29 -1.05 -7.23
CA LEU A 188 -6.38 0.41 -7.23
C LEU A 188 -5.06 0.99 -6.70
N SER A 189 -4.77 2.24 -7.05
CA SER A 189 -3.64 2.99 -6.49
C SER A 189 -4.09 4.39 -6.08
N ASN A 190 -3.39 5.03 -5.14
CA ASN A 190 -3.70 6.39 -4.68
C ASN A 190 -3.16 7.49 -5.63
N SER A 191 -2.64 7.13 -6.79
CA SER A 191 -2.29 8.04 -7.88
C SER A 191 -2.26 7.34 -9.25
N SER A 192 -2.31 8.10 -10.34
CA SER A 192 -2.00 7.58 -11.68
C SER A 192 -0.53 7.16 -11.81
N TYR A 193 0.41 7.82 -11.13
CA TYR A 193 1.82 7.37 -11.10
C TYR A 193 1.96 5.95 -10.54
N GLY A 194 1.28 5.66 -9.43
CA GLY A 194 1.25 4.33 -8.83
C GLY A 194 0.68 3.29 -9.80
N CYS A 195 -0.38 3.65 -10.53
CA CYS A 195 -0.92 2.84 -11.63
C CYS A 195 0.10 2.58 -12.75
N TRP A 196 0.83 3.61 -13.18
CA TRP A 196 1.84 3.54 -14.26
C TRP A 196 3.00 2.59 -13.91
N ILE A 197 3.55 2.71 -12.69
CA ILE A 197 4.64 1.81 -12.26
C ILE A 197 4.13 0.36 -12.09
N GLU A 198 2.94 0.15 -11.54
CA GLU A 198 2.33 -1.18 -11.34
C GLU A 198 1.95 -1.89 -12.63
N THR A 199 1.76 -1.15 -13.72
CA THR A 199 1.53 -1.72 -15.05
C THR A 199 2.78 -1.87 -15.90
N GLY A 200 3.95 -1.48 -15.36
CA GLY A 200 5.24 -1.73 -15.99
C GLY A 200 5.64 -0.63 -16.95
N PHE A 201 5.32 0.62 -16.59
CA PHE A 201 5.71 1.80 -17.34
C PHE A 201 5.16 1.78 -18.79
N PRO A 202 3.84 1.57 -18.98
CA PRO A 202 3.28 1.58 -20.32
C PRO A 202 3.54 2.93 -21.01
N SER A 203 3.58 2.89 -22.33
CA SER A 203 3.67 4.10 -23.15
C SER A 203 2.48 5.02 -22.90
N ASP A 204 2.66 6.35 -23.03
CA ASP A 204 1.62 7.33 -22.71
C ASP A 204 0.32 7.08 -23.50
N ASN A 205 0.42 6.62 -24.75
CA ASN A 205 -0.73 6.31 -25.59
C ASN A 205 -1.45 5.03 -25.17
N GLU A 206 -0.78 4.10 -24.51
CA GLU A 206 -1.43 2.88 -24.01
C GLU A 206 -1.99 3.04 -22.59
N PHE A 207 -1.69 4.14 -21.90
CA PHE A 207 -2.02 4.36 -20.50
C PHE A 207 -3.38 5.06 -20.33
N ASN A 208 -4.40 4.29 -19.95
CA ASN A 208 -5.76 4.79 -19.73
C ASN A 208 -6.13 4.65 -18.26
N VAL A 209 -6.62 5.73 -17.65
CA VAL A 209 -6.83 5.82 -16.20
C VAL A 209 -8.22 6.33 -15.87
N SER A 210 -8.90 5.64 -14.96
CA SER A 210 -10.16 6.09 -14.36
C SER A 210 -9.96 6.60 -12.94
N PRO A 211 -10.57 7.73 -12.56
CA PRO A 211 -10.75 8.12 -11.18
C PRO A 211 -11.83 7.24 -10.51
N ILE A 212 -11.60 6.89 -9.25
CA ILE A 212 -12.44 5.98 -8.48
C ILE A 212 -12.65 6.55 -7.08
N LEU A 213 -13.88 6.41 -6.58
CA LEU A 213 -14.22 6.59 -5.18
C LEU A 213 -14.80 5.28 -4.63
N LEU A 214 -14.51 5.02 -3.36
CA LEU A 214 -15.15 3.98 -2.56
C LEU A 214 -15.91 4.66 -1.42
N ASP A 215 -17.02 4.06 -0.99
CA ASP A 215 -17.81 4.58 0.13
C ASP A 215 -17.09 4.49 1.49
N GLY A 216 -15.96 3.79 1.53
CA GLY A 216 -15.06 3.72 2.66
C GLY A 216 -15.42 2.64 3.69
N THR A 217 -16.47 1.86 3.46
CA THR A 217 -16.95 0.83 4.40
C THR A 217 -16.11 -0.45 4.39
N GLN A 218 -15.31 -0.66 3.35
CA GLN A 218 -14.53 -1.88 3.15
C GLN A 218 -13.48 -2.05 4.26
N LYS A 219 -13.49 -3.20 4.92
CA LYS A 219 -12.56 -3.57 5.99
C LYS A 219 -11.25 -4.08 5.39
N VAL A 220 -10.15 -3.39 5.67
CA VAL A 220 -8.85 -3.67 5.03
C VAL A 220 -7.75 -3.95 6.04
N LEU A 221 -6.83 -4.85 5.68
CA LEU A 221 -5.56 -5.03 6.36
C LEU A 221 -4.57 -3.96 5.87
N ASN A 222 -3.95 -3.25 6.81
CA ASN A 222 -2.96 -2.22 6.56
C ASN A 222 -1.53 -2.80 6.53
N LEU A 223 -0.99 -2.99 5.34
CA LEU A 223 0.43 -3.31 5.10
C LEU A 223 1.21 -2.09 4.55
N VAL A 224 0.67 -0.89 4.71
CA VAL A 224 1.32 0.37 4.35
C VAL A 224 2.23 0.81 5.49
N LEU A 225 3.29 0.04 5.72
CA LEU A 225 4.29 0.29 6.74
C LEU A 225 5.66 0.50 6.12
N SER A 226 6.42 1.42 6.71
CA SER A 226 7.83 1.66 6.41
C SER A 226 8.62 1.46 7.69
N VAL A 227 9.80 0.89 7.58
CA VAL A 227 10.72 0.76 8.71
C VAL A 227 11.27 2.10 9.17
N ARG A 228 11.03 3.18 8.41
CA ARG A 228 11.48 4.54 8.71
C ARG A 228 10.37 5.47 9.21
N ASP A 229 9.12 5.00 9.25
CA ASP A 229 7.98 5.82 9.66
C ASP A 229 7.34 5.27 10.93
N PHE A 230 7.72 5.88 12.06
CA PHE A 230 7.16 5.59 13.37
C PHE A 230 6.07 6.57 13.82
N THR A 231 5.68 7.52 12.96
CA THR A 231 4.78 8.60 13.36
C THR A 231 3.38 8.14 13.75
N ARG A 232 3.02 6.92 13.32
CA ARG A 232 1.76 6.27 13.66
C ARG A 232 1.91 5.26 14.80
N LEU A 233 2.93 5.37 15.66
CA LEU A 233 3.12 4.47 16.81
C LEU A 233 2.69 5.06 18.16
N ASN A 234 1.91 6.17 18.18
CA ASN A 234 1.38 6.78 19.41
C ASN A 234 2.44 6.91 20.52
N GLU A 235 3.50 7.68 20.25
CA GLU A 235 4.62 7.84 21.20
C GLU A 235 5.32 6.52 21.58
N PHE A 236 5.24 5.49 20.76
CA PHE A 236 5.77 4.14 21.02
C PHE A 236 5.04 3.38 22.12
N GLU A 237 3.71 3.49 22.16
CA GLU A 237 2.82 2.64 22.95
C GLU A 237 3.10 1.15 22.68
N GLY A 238 3.37 0.38 23.74
CA GLY A 238 3.87 -1.00 23.65
C GLY A 238 3.01 -1.93 22.81
N GLU A 239 1.69 -1.95 23.04
CA GLU A 239 0.77 -2.77 22.24
C GLU A 239 0.84 -2.40 20.75
N ARG A 240 0.84 -1.10 20.45
CA ARG A 240 0.89 -0.61 19.06
C ARG A 240 2.22 -0.92 18.39
N VAL A 241 3.32 -0.85 19.12
CA VAL A 241 4.66 -1.27 18.66
C VAL A 241 4.69 -2.77 18.39
N HIS A 242 4.12 -3.60 19.26
CA HIS A 242 4.04 -5.04 19.06
C HIS A 242 3.20 -5.40 17.83
N ILE A 243 2.05 -4.74 17.62
CA ILE A 243 1.24 -4.90 16.41
C ILE A 243 2.02 -4.47 15.16
N TRP A 244 2.70 -3.32 15.24
CA TRP A 244 3.56 -2.84 14.16
C TRP A 244 4.66 -3.85 13.81
N LEU A 245 5.33 -4.44 14.79
CA LEU A 245 6.33 -5.50 14.55
C LEU A 245 5.71 -6.71 13.86
N LYS A 246 4.56 -7.20 14.32
CA LYS A 246 3.87 -8.34 13.70
C LYS A 246 3.53 -8.05 12.24
N LEU A 247 3.01 -6.86 11.94
CA LEU A 247 2.73 -6.43 10.57
C LEU A 247 4.01 -6.26 9.75
N LEU A 248 5.07 -5.68 10.32
CA LEU A 248 6.35 -5.50 9.65
C LEU A 248 6.92 -6.83 9.17
N MET A 249 6.83 -7.89 9.98
CA MET A 249 7.25 -9.23 9.57
C MET A 249 6.50 -9.68 8.30
N ILE A 250 5.18 -9.49 8.23
CA ILE A 250 4.39 -9.80 7.04
C ILE A 250 4.76 -8.89 5.86
N VAL A 251 5.00 -7.60 6.10
CA VAL A 251 5.43 -6.64 5.07
C VAL A 251 6.75 -7.06 4.47
N ILE A 252 7.74 -7.46 5.27
CA ILE A 252 9.04 -7.91 4.76
C ILE A 252 8.87 -9.08 3.79
N ALA A 253 8.16 -10.14 4.19
CA ALA A 253 7.91 -11.31 3.33
C ALA A 253 7.15 -10.99 2.04
N THR A 254 6.35 -9.93 2.02
CA THR A 254 5.52 -9.54 0.86
C THR A 254 6.13 -8.40 0.04
N SER A 255 7.38 -8.01 0.32
CA SER A 255 8.05 -6.86 -0.30
C SER A 255 9.13 -7.19 -1.34
N TYR A 256 9.10 -8.40 -1.92
CA TYR A 256 10.11 -8.85 -2.87
C TYR A 256 9.76 -8.56 -4.34
N ARG A 257 10.81 -8.29 -5.10
CA ARG A 257 10.93 -8.38 -6.56
C ARG A 257 11.98 -9.42 -6.90
N ILE A 258 11.73 -10.21 -7.94
CA ILE A 258 12.68 -11.18 -8.45
C ILE A 258 12.96 -10.87 -9.92
N ASN A 259 14.22 -10.64 -10.26
CA ASN A 259 14.65 -10.22 -11.60
C ASN A 259 14.51 -11.33 -12.66
N GLU A 260 14.46 -12.60 -12.23
CA GLU A 260 14.20 -13.73 -13.11
C GLU A 260 12.90 -13.57 -13.92
N THR A 261 13.06 -13.46 -15.24
CA THR A 261 12.00 -13.16 -16.20
C THR A 261 11.28 -14.42 -16.70
N ASN A 262 10.16 -14.25 -17.41
CA ASN A 262 9.40 -15.32 -18.07
C ASN A 262 8.91 -16.47 -17.15
N ARG A 263 8.87 -16.26 -15.84
CA ARG A 263 8.31 -17.21 -14.88
C ARG A 263 6.79 -17.12 -14.78
N THR A 264 6.12 -18.27 -14.88
CA THR A 264 4.69 -18.43 -14.54
C THR A 264 4.49 -18.45 -13.03
N PHE A 265 5.38 -19.14 -12.33
CA PHE A 265 5.41 -19.22 -10.87
C PHE A 265 6.17 -18.02 -10.27
N LYS A 266 5.65 -17.50 -9.16
CA LYS A 266 6.20 -16.32 -8.46
C LYS A 266 6.29 -16.66 -6.98
N SER A 267 7.44 -17.19 -6.52
CA SER A 267 7.62 -17.53 -5.10
C SER A 267 7.39 -16.33 -4.19
N GLU A 268 7.72 -15.11 -4.66
CA GLU A 268 7.48 -13.86 -3.95
C GLU A 268 5.99 -13.54 -3.70
N TYR A 269 5.08 -14.28 -4.34
CA TYR A 269 3.63 -14.16 -4.15
C TYR A 269 3.05 -15.17 -3.16
N ILE A 270 3.78 -16.20 -2.73
CA ILE A 270 3.25 -17.25 -1.84
C ILE A 270 2.65 -16.64 -0.57
N ILE A 271 3.44 -15.85 0.18
CA ILE A 271 2.97 -15.23 1.42
C ILE A 271 1.87 -14.21 1.15
N SER A 272 1.99 -13.43 0.08
CA SER A 272 1.00 -12.41 -0.28
C SER A 272 -0.37 -13.03 -0.59
N GLN A 273 -0.40 -14.15 -1.32
CA GLN A 273 -1.61 -14.90 -1.64
C GLN A 273 -2.16 -15.63 -0.42
N ALA A 274 -1.30 -16.16 0.46
CA ALA A 274 -1.70 -16.74 1.74
C ALA A 274 -2.36 -15.69 2.66
N VAL A 275 -1.81 -14.47 2.70
CA VAL A 275 -2.41 -13.31 3.38
C VAL A 275 -3.78 -13.00 2.79
N MET A 276 -3.89 -12.88 1.47
CA MET A 276 -5.18 -12.66 0.79
C MET A 276 -6.23 -13.72 1.21
N MET A 277 -5.89 -15.01 1.12
CA MET A 277 -6.81 -16.09 1.49
C MET A 277 -7.20 -16.04 2.97
N ALA A 278 -6.25 -15.73 3.86
CA ALA A 278 -6.50 -15.58 5.28
C ALA A 278 -7.45 -14.40 5.56
N CYS A 279 -7.19 -13.23 4.98
CA CYS A 279 -8.04 -12.04 5.08
C CYS A 279 -9.47 -12.33 4.59
N LYS A 280 -9.64 -12.96 3.43
CA LYS A 280 -10.96 -13.37 2.92
C LYS A 280 -11.69 -14.30 3.90
N LYS A 281 -10.98 -15.26 4.50
CA LYS A 281 -11.55 -16.19 5.49
C LYS A 281 -11.90 -15.52 6.81
N MET A 282 -11.30 -14.37 7.11
CA MET A 282 -11.55 -13.55 8.29
C MET A 282 -12.60 -12.45 8.04
N GLY A 283 -13.16 -12.38 6.82
CA GLY A 283 -14.18 -11.40 6.46
C GLY A 283 -13.64 -10.01 6.16
N TYR A 284 -12.37 -9.90 5.75
CA TYR A 284 -11.80 -8.64 5.28
C TYR A 284 -12.00 -8.51 3.77
N ASP A 285 -12.20 -7.28 3.32
CA ASP A 285 -12.50 -6.94 1.93
C ASP A 285 -11.25 -6.67 1.10
N GLY A 286 -10.12 -6.32 1.74
CA GLY A 286 -8.91 -6.03 0.99
C GLY A 286 -7.65 -5.83 1.82
N VAL A 287 -6.58 -5.47 1.12
CA VAL A 287 -5.26 -5.16 1.68
C VAL A 287 -4.74 -3.88 1.05
N ALA A 288 -4.30 -2.93 1.87
CA ALA A 288 -3.55 -1.76 1.44
C ALA A 288 -2.06 -2.02 1.62
N TYR A 289 -1.23 -1.63 0.65
CA TYR A 289 0.22 -1.89 0.67
C TYR A 289 0.98 -0.89 -0.18
N TYR A 290 2.23 -0.59 0.20
CA TYR A 290 3.14 0.16 -0.68
C TYR A 290 3.47 -0.65 -1.94
N SER A 291 3.46 0.01 -3.10
CA SER A 291 4.00 -0.55 -4.33
C SER A 291 5.39 -1.10 -4.10
N LYS A 292 5.67 -2.28 -4.66
CA LYS A 292 7.00 -2.91 -4.62
C LYS A 292 7.81 -2.63 -5.88
N ARG A 293 7.29 -1.76 -6.76
CA ARG A 293 7.95 -1.34 -8.01
C ARG A 293 8.65 0.00 -7.91
N VAL A 294 8.45 0.74 -6.82
CA VAL A 294 9.24 1.94 -6.52
C VAL A 294 10.71 1.59 -6.30
N TYR A 295 11.58 2.59 -6.38
CA TYR A 295 13.00 2.42 -6.11
C TYR A 295 13.25 2.00 -4.66
N ASP A 296 12.56 2.67 -3.72
CA ASP A 296 12.69 2.53 -2.27
C ASP A 296 11.36 2.98 -1.62
N GLU A 297 11.04 2.44 -0.43
CA GLU A 297 9.84 2.79 0.34
C GLU A 297 9.70 4.29 0.64
N ALA A 298 10.81 5.05 0.66
CA ALA A 298 10.79 6.51 0.75
C ALA A 298 9.99 7.18 -0.39
N PHE A 299 9.87 6.53 -1.55
CA PHE A 299 9.15 7.01 -2.72
C PHE A 299 7.76 6.37 -2.90
N ALA A 300 7.27 5.65 -1.87
CA ALA A 300 6.05 4.85 -1.98
C ALA A 300 4.76 5.59 -1.60
N ARG A 301 4.83 6.81 -1.04
CA ARG A 301 3.64 7.51 -0.50
C ARG A 301 2.63 7.93 -1.58
N CYS A 302 3.09 8.20 -2.80
CA CYS A 302 2.23 8.38 -3.97
C CYS A 302 2.00 7.08 -4.76
N ALA A 303 2.43 5.92 -4.24
CA ALA A 303 2.23 4.61 -4.85
C ALA A 303 1.71 3.61 -3.81
N ILE A 304 0.67 4.01 -3.08
CA ILE A 304 -0.05 3.17 -2.13
C ILE A 304 -1.14 2.44 -2.91
N ASN A 305 -1.05 1.13 -2.94
CA ASN A 305 -2.00 0.28 -3.62
C ASN A 305 -3.07 -0.24 -2.67
N LEU A 306 -4.25 -0.50 -3.23
CA LEU A 306 -5.36 -1.16 -2.57
C LEU A 306 -5.81 -2.34 -3.44
N SER A 307 -5.76 -3.54 -2.88
CA SER A 307 -6.32 -4.73 -3.51
C SER A 307 -7.62 -5.09 -2.81
N ILE A 308 -8.76 -4.85 -3.46
CA ILE A 308 -10.07 -5.32 -2.99
C ILE A 308 -10.36 -6.70 -3.56
N PHE A 309 -10.70 -7.65 -2.69
CA PHE A 309 -10.91 -9.03 -3.07
C PHE A 309 -12.27 -9.21 -3.75
N VAL A 310 -12.28 -9.95 -4.87
CA VAL A 310 -13.53 -10.25 -5.56
C VAL A 310 -14.17 -11.51 -4.96
N ASN A 311 -15.39 -11.38 -4.48
CA ASN A 311 -16.27 -12.48 -4.10
C ASN A 311 -17.51 -12.45 -5.01
N TYR A 312 -17.49 -13.22 -6.09
CA TYR A 312 -18.60 -13.23 -7.05
C TYR A 312 -19.89 -13.74 -6.39
N LYS A 313 -20.93 -12.90 -6.39
CA LYS A 313 -22.31 -13.35 -6.13
C LYS A 313 -23.03 -13.69 -7.43
N LYS A 314 -22.84 -12.87 -8.46
CA LYS A 314 -23.36 -13.07 -9.83
C LYS A 314 -22.22 -12.88 -10.82
N GLU A 315 -22.44 -12.04 -11.84
CA GLU A 315 -21.41 -11.64 -12.79
C GLU A 315 -20.33 -10.78 -12.12
N TYR A 316 -20.72 -9.98 -11.12
CA TYR A 316 -19.80 -9.15 -10.34
C TYR A 316 -19.84 -9.51 -8.85
N SER A 317 -18.89 -8.94 -8.08
CA SER A 317 -18.91 -8.97 -6.62
C SER A 317 -19.62 -7.74 -6.07
N ASP A 318 -20.04 -7.76 -4.80
CA ASP A 318 -20.82 -6.67 -4.21
C ASP A 318 -20.08 -5.33 -4.15
N ILE A 319 -18.75 -5.31 -4.30
CA ILE A 319 -17.97 -4.08 -4.32
C ILE A 319 -18.47 -3.08 -5.37
N VAL A 320 -19.07 -3.58 -6.45
CA VAL A 320 -19.70 -2.75 -7.49
C VAL A 320 -20.77 -1.83 -6.93
N ASN A 321 -21.44 -2.18 -5.82
CA ASN A 321 -22.47 -1.37 -5.16
C ASN A 321 -21.87 -0.28 -4.26
N HIS A 322 -20.56 -0.33 -3.99
CA HIS A 322 -19.85 0.55 -3.07
C HIS A 322 -18.79 1.41 -3.78
N ILE A 323 -18.79 1.41 -5.12
CA ILE A 323 -17.84 2.13 -5.95
C ILE A 323 -18.56 3.15 -6.82
N LYS A 324 -17.88 4.29 -7.02
CA LYS A 324 -18.13 5.22 -8.11
C LYS A 324 -16.88 5.23 -8.98
N ILE A 325 -17.05 5.22 -10.29
CA ILE A 325 -15.95 5.26 -11.24
C ILE A 325 -16.38 6.04 -12.47
N ASP A 326 -15.43 6.77 -13.05
CA ASP A 326 -15.63 7.44 -14.33
C ASP A 326 -14.99 6.66 -15.48
N ASP A 327 -15.40 6.98 -16.71
CA ASP A 327 -14.72 6.48 -17.91
C ASP A 327 -13.22 6.81 -17.87
N ALA A 328 -12.42 5.92 -18.44
CA ALA A 328 -10.98 6.13 -18.46
C ALA A 328 -10.61 7.27 -19.41
N PHE A 329 -9.63 8.07 -19.01
CA PHE A 329 -9.00 9.06 -19.89
C PHE A 329 -7.58 8.61 -20.24
N ASN A 330 -7.18 8.85 -21.48
CA ASN A 330 -5.85 8.49 -21.97
C ASN A 330 -4.81 9.56 -21.62
N TYR A 331 -3.65 9.12 -21.14
CA TYR A 331 -2.60 10.04 -20.68
C TYR A 331 -1.93 10.82 -21.83
N ALA A 332 -1.68 10.20 -22.98
CA ALA A 332 -1.17 10.94 -24.15
C ALA A 332 -2.16 12.00 -24.63
N VAL A 333 -3.46 11.70 -24.65
CA VAL A 333 -4.50 12.69 -24.99
C VAL A 333 -4.45 13.85 -24.01
N TYR A 334 -4.38 13.56 -22.71
CA TYR A 334 -4.23 14.59 -21.67
C TYR A 334 -3.03 15.48 -21.94
N LYS A 335 -1.84 14.92 -22.19
CA LYS A 335 -0.62 15.70 -22.44
C LYS A 335 -0.77 16.66 -23.62
N ASN A 336 -1.55 16.30 -24.64
CA ASN A 336 -1.81 17.15 -25.81
C ASN A 336 -2.91 18.21 -25.62
N LEU A 337 -3.65 18.22 -24.49
CA LEU A 337 -4.61 19.29 -24.22
C LEU A 337 -3.91 20.63 -23.93
N LEU A 338 -4.53 21.73 -24.35
CA LEU A 338 -4.06 23.08 -24.03
C LEU A 338 -4.23 23.40 -22.54
N PRO A 339 -3.42 24.30 -21.96
CA PRO A 339 -3.52 24.70 -20.55
C PRO A 339 -4.92 25.19 -20.14
N SER A 340 -5.66 25.83 -21.05
CA SER A 340 -7.05 26.27 -20.84
C SER A 340 -8.04 25.14 -20.54
N LEU A 341 -7.66 23.88 -20.79
CA LEU A 341 -8.46 22.69 -20.46
C LEU A 341 -7.96 21.97 -19.19
N LYS A 342 -6.79 22.36 -18.67
CA LYS A 342 -6.11 21.71 -17.53
C LYS A 342 -6.03 22.57 -16.27
N TYR A 343 -6.42 23.85 -16.36
CA TYR A 343 -6.18 24.84 -15.31
C TYR A 343 -6.90 24.57 -13.98
N LYS A 344 -8.01 23.81 -14.01
CA LYS A 344 -8.83 23.58 -12.82
C LYS A 344 -8.08 22.71 -11.80
N GLN A 345 -8.15 23.12 -10.55
CA GLN A 345 -7.51 22.44 -9.44
C GLN A 345 -8.47 21.48 -8.73
N TYR A 346 -7.93 20.37 -8.27
CA TYR A 346 -8.61 19.44 -7.35
C TYR A 346 -7.69 19.13 -6.17
N GLU A 347 -8.25 19.12 -4.98
CA GLU A 347 -7.50 18.77 -3.77
C GLU A 347 -7.34 17.24 -3.67
N LEU A 348 -6.12 16.75 -3.82
CA LEU A 348 -5.82 15.32 -3.75
C LEU A 348 -5.30 14.92 -2.37
N ARG A 349 -5.96 13.94 -1.74
CA ARG A 349 -5.60 13.42 -0.42
C ARG A 349 -4.17 12.84 -0.38
N THR A 350 -3.69 12.29 -1.50
CA THR A 350 -2.35 11.69 -1.64
C THR A 350 -1.19 12.63 -1.26
N VAL A 351 -1.39 13.95 -1.38
CA VAL A 351 -0.39 14.97 -1.04
C VAL A 351 -0.66 15.71 0.26
N ARG A 352 -1.71 15.31 1.02
CA ARG A 352 -2.03 15.86 2.35
C ARG A 352 -1.21 15.15 3.41
N THR A 353 0.09 15.37 3.39
CA THR A 353 1.02 14.73 4.31
C THR A 353 2.12 15.71 4.69
N GLY A 354 2.59 15.62 5.94
CA GLY A 354 3.76 16.37 6.41
C GLY A 354 5.08 15.77 5.94
N PHE A 355 5.05 14.66 5.20
CA PHE A 355 6.25 14.00 4.68
C PHE A 355 6.59 14.45 3.27
N ILE A 356 7.86 14.29 2.93
CA ILE A 356 8.33 14.33 1.54
C ILE A 356 7.56 13.27 0.74
N ASN A 357 6.94 13.70 -0.37
CA ASN A 357 6.20 12.83 -1.28
C ASN A 357 6.77 13.00 -2.69
N ASN A 358 7.88 12.32 -2.94
CA ASN A 358 8.62 12.37 -4.19
C ASN A 358 8.47 11.08 -4.98
N ILE A 359 8.64 11.17 -6.29
CA ILE A 359 8.82 10.02 -7.20
C ILE A 359 10.29 9.92 -7.63
N GLY A 360 10.71 8.74 -8.12
CA GLY A 360 12.06 8.52 -8.66
C GLY A 360 12.96 7.69 -7.74
N SER A 361 14.21 8.12 -7.59
CA SER A 361 15.27 7.47 -6.79
C SER A 361 16.05 8.51 -5.99
N TYR A 362 17.01 8.08 -5.15
CA TYR A 362 17.86 9.02 -4.40
C TYR A 362 18.68 9.95 -5.30
N ASP A 363 19.11 9.48 -6.46
CA ASP A 363 19.91 10.27 -7.40
C ASP A 363 19.06 11.26 -8.20
N ARG A 364 17.80 10.90 -8.50
CA ARG A 364 16.86 11.72 -9.27
C ARG A 364 15.46 11.56 -8.70
N GLN A 365 15.07 12.54 -7.90
CA GLN A 365 13.75 12.61 -7.29
C GLN A 365 13.05 13.92 -7.62
N TYR A 366 11.73 13.84 -7.79
CA TYR A 366 10.89 14.97 -8.14
C TYR A 366 9.69 15.00 -7.21
N PRO A 367 9.31 16.16 -6.64
CA PRO A 367 8.08 16.29 -5.86
C PRO A 367 6.88 15.82 -6.68
N TYR A 368 6.04 14.96 -6.11
CA TYR A 368 4.88 14.43 -6.84
C TYR A 368 3.99 15.56 -7.37
N ARG A 369 3.81 16.63 -6.57
CA ARG A 369 3.05 17.84 -6.91
C ARG A 369 3.58 18.58 -8.15
N GLU A 370 4.82 18.35 -8.54
CA GLU A 370 5.50 18.99 -9.68
C GLU A 370 5.60 18.03 -10.87
N THR A 371 4.61 17.17 -11.06
CA THR A 371 4.58 16.18 -12.16
C THR A 371 3.29 16.26 -12.96
N ASP A 372 3.37 15.86 -14.23
CA ASP A 372 2.19 15.69 -15.07
C ASP A 372 1.23 14.61 -14.52
N PHE A 373 1.72 13.63 -13.77
CA PHE A 373 0.86 12.65 -13.08
C PHE A 373 -0.05 13.31 -12.05
N TYR A 374 0.48 14.23 -11.24
CA TYR A 374 -0.33 14.99 -10.28
C TYR A 374 -1.35 15.88 -10.98
N ASN A 375 -0.93 16.62 -12.01
CA ASN A 375 -1.84 17.45 -12.80
C ASN A 375 -2.91 16.60 -13.52
N PHE A 376 -2.56 15.38 -13.95
CA PHE A 376 -3.49 14.44 -14.56
C PHE A 376 -4.51 13.89 -13.56
N ASP A 377 -4.06 13.51 -12.36
CA ASP A 377 -4.95 13.09 -11.27
C ASP A 377 -5.98 14.20 -10.94
N GLN A 378 -5.52 15.46 -10.87
CA GLN A 378 -6.42 16.60 -10.66
C GLN A 378 -7.39 16.77 -11.84
N PHE A 379 -6.91 16.64 -13.06
CA PHE A 379 -7.73 16.73 -14.26
C PHE A 379 -8.85 15.68 -14.27
N LEU A 380 -8.55 14.42 -13.95
CA LEU A 380 -9.54 13.34 -13.87
C LEU A 380 -10.66 13.68 -12.88
N PHE A 381 -10.31 14.14 -11.68
CA PHE A 381 -11.31 14.47 -10.66
C PHE A 381 -12.06 15.78 -10.90
N THR A 382 -11.42 16.80 -11.45
CA THR A 382 -12.10 18.06 -11.82
C THR A 382 -13.09 17.85 -12.95
N THR A 383 -12.70 17.14 -14.00
CA THR A 383 -13.59 16.87 -15.14
C THR A 383 -14.74 15.97 -14.73
N TRP A 384 -14.51 14.96 -13.88
CA TRP A 384 -15.58 14.13 -13.33
C TRP A 384 -16.54 14.89 -12.42
N ARG A 385 -16.03 15.76 -11.53
CA ARG A 385 -16.87 16.64 -10.70
C ARG A 385 -17.75 17.55 -11.54
N ASP A 386 -17.20 18.08 -12.63
CA ASP A 386 -17.86 19.09 -13.46
C ASP A 386 -18.68 18.49 -14.62
N LYS A 387 -18.85 17.15 -14.68
CA LYS A 387 -19.59 16.50 -15.78
C LYS A 387 -21.05 16.99 -15.83
N PRO A 388 -21.55 17.37 -17.02
CA PRO A 388 -22.95 17.79 -17.19
C PRO A 388 -23.93 16.61 -17.07
N ASN A 389 -25.23 16.92 -17.15
CA ASN A 389 -26.31 15.94 -17.28
C ASN A 389 -26.39 14.93 -16.12
N GLY A 390 -26.11 15.38 -14.90
CA GLY A 390 -26.21 14.53 -13.70
C GLY A 390 -25.14 13.44 -13.58
N LYS A 391 -24.11 13.47 -14.43
CA LYS A 391 -23.00 12.49 -14.40
C LYS A 391 -21.85 12.90 -13.48
N ALA A 392 -21.99 14.01 -12.77
CA ALA A 392 -21.02 14.47 -11.78
C ALA A 392 -20.87 13.47 -10.63
N LYS A 393 -19.65 13.29 -10.13
CA LYS A 393 -19.34 12.30 -9.07
C LYS A 393 -20.18 12.43 -7.79
N GLU A 394 -20.63 13.65 -7.46
CA GLU A 394 -21.47 13.92 -6.28
C GLU A 394 -22.93 13.51 -6.50
N VAL A 395 -23.38 13.51 -7.75
CA VAL A 395 -24.78 13.26 -8.13
C VAL A 395 -25.02 11.79 -8.39
N ILE A 396 -24.05 11.08 -8.99
CA ILE A 396 -24.19 9.64 -9.24
C ILE A 396 -24.31 8.87 -7.91
N PRO A 397 -25.28 7.94 -7.77
CA PRO A 397 -25.36 7.07 -6.61
C PRO A 397 -24.25 6.02 -6.64
N TRP A 398 -23.96 5.43 -5.47
CA TRP A 398 -23.11 4.25 -5.38
C TRP A 398 -23.77 3.09 -6.14
N GLY A 399 -23.00 2.35 -6.95
CA GLY A 399 -23.52 1.16 -7.64
C GLY A 399 -24.17 1.34 -9.00
N MET A 400 -24.29 2.57 -9.53
CA MET A 400 -25.05 2.86 -10.76
C MET A 400 -24.49 2.24 -12.06
N LEU A 401 -23.36 1.52 -12.04
CA LEU A 401 -22.64 1.08 -13.23
C LEU A 401 -23.22 -0.19 -13.89
N LEU A 402 -24.25 -0.77 -13.28
CA LEU A 402 -24.79 -2.07 -13.66
C LEU A 402 -26.15 -2.01 -14.37
N ASP A 403 -26.71 -0.82 -14.54
CA ASP A 403 -27.95 -0.61 -15.30
C ASP A 403 -27.68 -0.45 -16.81
#